data_AF-A0A8S3W027-F1
#
_entry.id   AF-A0A8S3W027-F1
#
_cell.length_a   1.000
_cell.length_b   1.000
_cell.length_c   1.000
_cell.angle_alpha   90.00
_cell.angle_beta   90.00
_cell.angle_gamma   90.00
#
_symmetry.space_group_name_H-M   'P 1'
#
loop_
_entity.id
_entity.type
_entity.pdbx_description
1 polymer ?
#
loop_
_entity_poly.entity_id
_entity_poly.type
_entity_poly.pdbx_seq_one_letter_code
_entity_poly.pdbx_strand_id
1 'polypeptide(L)'
;MNFALTPRKIPYEEIICSAEDCLFKNNIGKEDLEAIRQDISSLLRRCSKPKLNLPKDEFTALNNLRNRPELTILRADKGDATVVMDASEYNFKIQLLLSDESTYKKVKTDPTTNTLKTTSDLIKKYSEK
;
A
#
# COMPACT_ATOMS: atom_id res chain seq x y z
N MET A 1 12.41 -6.33 -10.64
CA MET A 1 13.26 -5.18 -10.23
C MET A 1 12.42 -4.27 -9.35
N ASN A 2 12.87 -3.91 -8.16
CA ASN A 2 12.12 -3.03 -7.26
C ASN A 2 12.45 -1.56 -7.57
N PHE A 3 11.66 -0.94 -8.44
CA PHE A 3 11.77 0.49 -8.81
C PHE A 3 11.02 1.42 -7.83
N ALA A 4 11.15 1.16 -6.52
CA ALA A 4 10.47 2.00 -5.53
C ALA A 4 11.05 3.42 -5.56
N LEU A 5 10.18 4.43 -5.60
CA LEU A 5 10.59 5.84 -5.51
C LEU A 5 11.30 6.08 -4.18
N THR A 6 12.45 6.75 -4.23
CA THR A 6 13.19 7.05 -3.01
C THR A 6 12.43 8.07 -2.16
N PRO A 7 12.21 7.80 -0.85
CA PRO A 7 11.51 8.74 0.02
C PRO A 7 12.27 10.06 0.16
N ARG A 8 11.54 11.18 0.15
CA ARG A 8 12.10 12.54 0.24
C ARG A 8 12.58 12.91 1.65
N LYS A 9 12.08 12.20 2.66
CA LYS A 9 12.42 12.36 4.07
C LYS A 9 12.83 11.01 4.62
N ILE A 10 13.67 11.01 5.64
CA ILE A 10 13.98 9.79 6.38
C ILE A 10 12.72 9.43 7.18
N PRO A 11 12.21 8.19 7.10
CA PRO A 11 11.02 7.77 7.83
C PRO A 11 11.39 7.48 9.30
N TYR A 12 11.63 8.53 10.07
CA TYR A 12 12.07 8.42 11.46
C TYR A 12 11.08 7.63 12.32
N GLU A 13 9.78 7.89 12.17
CA GLU A 13 8.74 7.20 12.96
C GLU A 13 8.72 5.70 12.65
N GLU A 14 8.77 5.30 11.38
CA GLU A 14 8.76 3.88 11.01
C GLU A 14 10.00 3.14 11.53
N ILE A 15 11.18 3.77 11.41
CA ILE A 15 12.43 3.17 11.88
C ILE A 15 12.41 3.03 13.40
N ILE A 16 11.99 4.07 14.12
CA ILE A 16 11.94 4.05 15.59
C ILE A 16 10.89 3.05 16.08
N CYS A 17 9.67 3.07 15.52
CA CYS A 17 8.63 2.11 15.89
C CYS A 17 9.08 0.67 15.62
N SER A 18 9.65 0.40 14.44
CA SER A 18 10.16 -0.93 14.12
C SER A 18 11.26 -1.37 15.06
N ALA A 19 12.16 -0.46 15.43
CA ALA A 19 13.24 -0.77 16.37
C ALA A 19 12.69 -1.04 17.78
N GLU A 20 11.83 -0.18 18.31
CA GLU A 20 11.22 -0.36 19.64
C GLU A 20 10.38 -1.64 19.72
N ASP A 21 9.63 -1.98 18.67
CA ASP A 21 8.89 -3.24 18.60
C ASP A 21 9.83 -4.45 18.68
N CYS A 22 10.97 -4.39 17.99
CA CYS A 22 11.99 -5.43 18.07
C CYS A 22 12.62 -5.50 19.46
N LEU A 23 12.95 -4.38 20.08
CA LEU A 23 13.55 -4.34 21.42
C LEU A 23 12.57 -4.88 22.48
N PHE A 24 11.30 -4.51 22.40
CA PHE A 24 10.25 -4.97 23.31
C PHE A 24 10.06 -6.49 23.25
N LYS A 25 10.06 -7.07 22.04
CA LYS A 25 9.86 -8.52 21.85
C LYS A 25 11.03 -9.38 22.33
N ASN A 26 12.24 -8.83 22.39
CA ASN A 26 13.46 -9.59 22.69
C ASN A 26 13.89 -9.55 24.18
N ASN A 27 13.10 -8.94 25.06
CA ASN A 27 13.30 -8.95 26.52
C ASN A 27 14.74 -8.61 26.96
N ILE A 28 15.31 -7.57 26.34
CA ILE A 28 16.70 -7.12 26.55
C ILE A 28 16.85 -6.45 27.92
N GLY A 29 18.04 -6.55 28.53
CA GLY A 29 18.38 -5.86 29.77
C GLY A 29 18.23 -4.33 29.65
N LYS A 30 17.82 -3.67 30.75
CA LYS A 30 17.50 -2.23 30.74
C LYS A 30 18.66 -1.35 30.28
N GLU A 31 19.90 -1.68 30.65
CA GLU A 31 21.09 -0.91 30.28
C GLU A 31 21.40 -1.02 28.78
N ASP A 32 21.38 -2.23 28.23
CA ASP A 32 21.61 -2.48 26.80
C ASP A 32 20.53 -1.81 25.93
N LEU A 33 19.29 -1.79 26.42
CA LEU A 33 18.16 -1.18 25.73
C LEU A 33 18.30 0.35 25.64
N GLU A 34 18.76 1.02 26.69
CA GLU A 34 19.06 2.46 26.63
C GLU A 34 20.28 2.76 25.74
N ALA A 35 21.30 1.90 25.77
CA ALA A 35 22.46 2.03 24.88
C ALA A 35 22.04 1.95 23.40
N ILE A 36 21.22 0.96 23.03
CA ILE A 36 20.74 0.81 21.64
C ILE A 36 19.87 2.00 21.21
N ARG A 37 19.01 2.52 22.10
CA ARG A 37 18.23 3.73 21.82
C ARG A 37 19.10 4.95 21.54
N GLN A 38 20.17 5.13 22.32
CA GLN A 38 21.14 6.20 22.10
C GLN A 38 21.87 6.02 20.76
N ASP A 39 22.28 4.80 20.42
CA ASP A 39 22.94 4.49 19.16
C ASP A 39 22.04 4.78 17.96
N ILE A 40 20.78 4.30 17.98
CA ILE A 40 19.78 4.58 16.94
C ILE A 40 19.55 6.09 16.82
N SER A 41 19.40 6.80 17.95
CA SER A 41 19.22 8.25 17.96
C SER A 41 20.42 8.98 17.35
N SER A 42 21.64 8.54 17.67
CA SER A 42 22.87 9.13 17.13
C SER A 42 23.01 8.88 15.62
N LEU A 43 22.65 7.67 15.16
CA LEU A 43 22.66 7.27 13.76
C LEU A 43 21.66 8.11 12.96
N LEU A 44 20.41 8.19 13.43
CA LEU A 44 19.35 8.94 12.78
C LEU A 44 19.66 10.45 12.67
N ARG A 45 20.34 11.02 13.67
CA ARG A 45 20.82 12.42 13.63
C ARG A 45 21.93 12.64 12.60
N ARG A 46 22.78 11.63 12.38
CA ARG A 46 23.88 11.68 11.39
C ARG A 46 23.42 11.34 9.98
N CYS A 47 22.32 10.61 9.83
CA CYS A 47 21.78 10.23 8.54
C CYS A 47 21.39 11.45 7.71
N SER A 48 21.82 11.45 6.45
CA SER A 48 21.40 12.45 5.47
C SER A 48 20.27 11.90 4.60
N LYS A 49 19.48 12.80 4.02
CA LYS A 49 18.37 12.41 3.13
C LYS A 49 18.87 11.49 2.01
N PRO A 50 18.14 10.41 1.69
CA PRO A 50 18.48 9.53 0.58
C PRO A 50 18.61 10.31 -0.74
N LYS A 51 19.53 9.84 -1.61
CA LYS A 51 19.66 10.39 -2.96
C LYS A 51 18.43 10.00 -3.78
N LEU A 52 17.81 10.98 -4.45
CA LEU A 52 16.67 10.73 -5.31
C LEU A 52 17.08 9.82 -6.48
N ASN A 53 16.27 8.80 -6.75
CA ASN A 53 16.44 7.91 -7.89
C ASN A 53 15.77 8.41 -9.18
N LEU A 54 15.11 9.56 -9.14
CA LEU A 54 14.37 10.13 -10.27
C LEU A 54 14.72 11.62 -10.46
N PRO A 55 14.89 12.10 -11.71
CA PRO A 55 14.99 13.52 -12.01
C PRO A 55 13.77 14.32 -11.54
N LYS A 56 13.95 15.63 -11.32
CA LYS A 56 12.87 16.53 -10.86
C LYS A 56 11.72 16.61 -11.86
N ASP A 57 12.02 16.61 -13.16
CA ASP A 57 11.02 16.77 -14.20
C ASP A 57 10.14 15.53 -14.31
N GLU A 58 10.75 14.34 -14.28
CA GLU A 58 10.02 13.07 -14.22
C GLU A 58 9.16 12.97 -12.96
N PHE A 59 9.69 13.38 -11.81
CA PHE A 59 8.92 13.38 -10.57
C PHE A 59 7.72 14.33 -10.65
N THR A 60 7.92 15.52 -11.22
CA THR A 60 6.85 16.51 -11.43
C THR A 60 5.80 15.95 -12.38
N ALA A 61 6.22 15.30 -13.48
CA ALA A 61 5.33 14.63 -14.40
C ALA A 61 4.50 13.53 -13.73
N LEU A 62 5.12 12.68 -12.90
CA LEU A 62 4.40 11.65 -12.13
C LEU A 62 3.42 12.24 -11.12
N ASN A 63 3.80 13.32 -10.43
CA ASN A 63 2.92 13.99 -9.48
C ASN A 63 1.73 14.67 -10.19
N ASN A 64 1.98 15.28 -11.35
CA ASN A 64 0.92 15.83 -12.18
C ASN A 64 -0.01 14.71 -12.66
N LEU A 65 0.54 13.60 -13.17
CA LEU A 65 -0.23 12.45 -13.60
C LEU A 65 -1.11 11.87 -12.48
N ARG A 66 -0.58 11.75 -11.26
CA ARG A 66 -1.30 11.25 -10.08
C ARG A 66 -2.46 12.16 -9.68
N ASN A 67 -2.30 13.48 -9.84
CA ASN A 67 -3.29 14.46 -9.39
C ASN A 67 -4.30 14.84 -10.49
N ARG A 68 -4.28 14.18 -11.65
CA ARG A 68 -5.27 14.40 -12.71
C ARG A 68 -6.56 13.66 -12.40
N PRO A 69 -7.67 14.36 -12.12
CA PRO A 69 -8.94 13.72 -11.80
C PRO A 69 -9.60 13.05 -13.01
N GLU A 70 -9.17 13.39 -14.23
CA GLU A 70 -9.69 12.77 -15.47
C GLU A 70 -9.20 11.33 -15.66
N LEU A 71 -8.17 10.90 -14.93
CA LEU A 71 -7.56 9.59 -15.10
C LEU A 71 -7.80 8.68 -13.90
N THR A 72 -8.17 7.44 -14.19
CA THR A 72 -8.20 6.35 -13.22
C THR A 72 -6.96 5.48 -13.42
N ILE A 73 -6.06 5.47 -12.42
CA ILE A 73 -4.83 4.69 -12.43
C ILE A 73 -4.95 3.58 -11.39
N LEU A 74 -4.92 2.33 -11.84
CA LEU A 74 -5.12 1.15 -10.99
C LEU A 74 -4.02 0.13 -11.25
N ARG A 75 -3.70 -0.67 -10.23
CA ARG A 75 -2.87 -1.87 -10.43
C ARG A 75 -3.66 -2.87 -11.27
N ALA A 76 -3.04 -3.44 -12.29
CA ALA A 76 -3.66 -4.50 -13.06
C ALA A 76 -3.86 -5.75 -12.20
N ASP A 77 -4.95 -6.47 -12.42
CA ASP A 77 -5.21 -7.77 -11.77
C ASP A 77 -4.16 -8.82 -12.18
N LYS A 78 -3.64 -8.72 -13.40
CA LYS A 78 -2.66 -9.66 -13.96
C LYS A 78 -1.30 -8.99 -14.17
N GLY A 79 -0.26 -9.63 -13.65
CA GLY A 79 1.13 -9.20 -13.79
C GLY A 79 1.48 -7.99 -12.93
N ASP A 80 2.71 -7.48 -13.09
CA ASP A 80 3.17 -6.25 -12.46
C ASP A 80 2.89 -5.03 -13.37
N ALA A 81 1.67 -4.98 -13.92
CA ALA A 81 1.24 -3.95 -14.85
C ALA A 81 0.36 -2.90 -14.14
N THR A 82 0.27 -1.72 -14.76
CA THR A 82 -0.59 -0.61 -14.31
C THR A 82 -1.55 -0.26 -15.43
N VAL A 83 -2.82 -0.09 -15.11
CA VAL A 83 -3.87 0.32 -16.05
C VAL A 83 -4.12 1.82 -15.86
N VAL A 84 -4.15 2.56 -16.98
CA VAL A 84 -4.50 3.98 -17.03
C VAL A 84 -5.71 4.13 -17.94
N MET A 85 -6.80 4.69 -17.40
CA MET A 85 -8.07 4.85 -18.12
C MET A 85 -8.62 6.26 -17.95
N ASP A 86 -9.37 6.73 -18.94
CA ASP A 86 -10.20 7.91 -18.78
C ASP A 86 -11.36 7.61 -17.79
N ALA A 87 -11.54 8.49 -16.82
CA ALA A 87 -12.51 8.31 -15.75
C ALA A 87 -13.95 8.41 -16.27
N SER A 88 -14.22 9.31 -17.22
CA SER A 88 -15.56 9.48 -17.78
C SER A 88 -15.96 8.28 -18.63
N GLU A 89 -15.06 7.80 -19.50
CA GLU A 89 -15.27 6.60 -20.31
C GLU A 89 -15.44 5.36 -19.43
N TYR A 90 -14.62 5.20 -18.40
CA TYR A 90 -14.74 4.10 -17.44
C TYR A 90 -16.12 4.09 -16.79
N ASN A 91 -16.53 5.22 -16.21
CA ASN A 91 -17.82 5.32 -15.54
C ASN A 91 -18.98 5.04 -16.50
N PHE A 92 -18.93 5.58 -17.73
CA PHE A 92 -19.94 5.32 -18.75
C PHE A 92 -20.05 3.82 -19.06
N LYS A 93 -18.92 3.14 -19.32
CA LYS A 93 -18.91 1.70 -19.62
C LYS A 93 -19.42 0.86 -18.46
N ILE A 94 -19.04 1.20 -17.22
CA ILE A 94 -19.52 0.50 -16.03
C ILE A 94 -21.03 0.65 -15.87
N GLN A 95 -21.57 1.87 -16.05
CA GLN A 95 -23.02 2.08 -15.98
C GLN A 95 -23.75 1.32 -17.08
N LEU A 96 -23.21 1.32 -18.30
CA LEU A 96 -23.76 0.56 -19.42
C LEU A 96 -23.82 -0.95 -19.12
N LEU A 97 -22.74 -1.51 -18.57
CA LEU A 97 -22.69 -2.93 -18.18
C LEU A 97 -23.66 -3.24 -17.04
N LEU A 98 -23.68 -2.42 -15.99
CA LEU A 98 -24.54 -2.66 -14.82
C LEU A 98 -26.04 -2.43 -15.10
N SER A 99 -26.37 -1.72 -16.16
CA SER A 99 -27.74 -1.54 -16.62
C SER A 99 -28.29 -2.76 -17.36
N ASP A 100 -27.44 -3.72 -17.74
CA ASP A 100 -27.87 -4.98 -18.34
C ASP A 100 -28.46 -5.92 -17.28
N GLU A 101 -29.80 -5.91 -17.18
CA GLU A 101 -30.55 -6.78 -16.27
C GLU A 101 -30.55 -8.26 -16.70
N SER A 102 -30.09 -8.58 -17.93
CA SER A 102 -29.96 -9.98 -18.36
C SER A 102 -28.73 -10.66 -17.74
N THR A 103 -27.64 -9.90 -17.54
CA THR A 103 -26.39 -10.40 -16.98
C THR A 103 -26.26 -10.07 -15.49
N TYR A 104 -26.67 -8.88 -15.04
CA TYR A 104 -26.47 -8.40 -13.67
C TYR A 104 -27.78 -8.22 -12.91
N LYS A 105 -27.75 -8.51 -11.60
CA LYS A 105 -28.90 -8.35 -10.70
C LYS A 105 -28.55 -7.47 -9.51
N LYS A 106 -29.38 -6.47 -9.25
CA LYS A 106 -29.24 -5.60 -8.08
C LYS A 106 -29.50 -6.36 -6.78
N VAL A 107 -28.54 -6.32 -5.86
CA VAL A 107 -28.65 -6.88 -4.51
C VAL A 107 -29.10 -5.81 -3.51
N LYS A 108 -29.85 -6.21 -2.48
CA LYS A 108 -30.44 -5.30 -1.48
C LYS A 108 -29.45 -4.85 -0.41
N THR A 109 -28.48 -5.70 -0.08
CA THR A 109 -27.49 -5.48 0.97
C THR A 109 -26.14 -5.96 0.48
N ASP A 110 -25.07 -5.32 0.96
CA ASP A 110 -23.70 -5.72 0.64
C ASP A 110 -23.42 -7.15 1.16
N PRO A 111 -23.19 -8.14 0.27
CA PRO A 111 -22.93 -9.52 0.68
C PRO A 111 -21.47 -9.76 1.10
N THR A 112 -20.59 -8.75 1.00
CA THR A 112 -19.14 -8.88 1.23
C THR A 112 -18.82 -9.50 2.58
N THR A 113 -19.45 -9.06 3.66
CA THR A 113 -19.18 -9.58 5.01
C THR A 113 -19.55 -11.06 5.15
N ASN A 114 -20.67 -11.48 4.56
CA ASN A 114 -21.11 -12.87 4.64
C ASN A 114 -20.21 -13.79 3.80
N THR A 115 -19.94 -13.38 2.57
CA THR A 115 -19.05 -14.12 1.65
C THR A 115 -17.64 -14.27 2.24
N LEU A 116 -17.06 -13.21 2.80
CA LEU A 116 -15.75 -13.26 3.46
C LEU A 116 -15.70 -14.25 4.63
N LYS A 117 -16.74 -14.26 5.47
CA LYS A 117 -16.83 -15.22 6.59
C LYS A 117 -16.87 -16.65 6.08
N THR A 118 -17.79 -16.94 5.15
CA THR A 118 -17.92 -18.28 4.57
C THR A 118 -16.63 -18.75 3.90
N THR A 119 -15.97 -17.88 3.12
CA THR A 119 -14.68 -18.20 2.49
C THR A 119 -13.59 -18.45 3.53
N SER A 120 -13.51 -17.64 4.59
CA SER A 120 -12.53 -17.83 5.67
C SER A 120 -12.75 -19.13 6.43
N ASP A 121 -14.00 -19.48 6.71
CA ASP A 121 -14.36 -20.72 7.40
C ASP A 121 -14.03 -21.95 6.54
N LEU A 122 -14.29 -21.87 5.23
CA LEU A 122 -13.89 -22.91 4.28
C LEU A 122 -12.36 -23.05 4.22
N ILE A 123 -11.61 -21.95 4.11
CA ILE A 123 -10.14 -21.98 4.09
C ILE A 123 -9.59 -22.67 5.34
N LYS A 124 -10.07 -22.29 6.54
CA LYS A 124 -9.65 -22.93 7.80
C LYS A 124 -9.93 -24.43 7.83
N LYS A 125 -11.15 -24.82 7.42
CA LYS A 125 -11.57 -26.22 7.37
C LYS A 125 -10.65 -27.08 6.49
N TYR A 126 -10.14 -26.53 5.40
CA TYR A 126 -9.26 -27.24 4.47
C TYR A 126 -7.76 -27.03 4.74
N SER A 127 -7.37 -26.04 5.55
CA SER A 127 -5.97 -25.86 5.97
C SER A 127 -5.57 -26.73 7.17
N GLU A 128 -6.54 -27.21 7.93
CA GLU A 128 -6.34 -28.08 9.11
C GLU A 128 -6.37 -29.59 8.77
N LYS A 129 -6.49 -29.94 7.48
CA LYS A 129 -6.42 -31.31 6.95
C LYS A 129 -5.09 -31.53 6.22
#